data_AF-A0A317WB45-F1
#
_entry.id   AF-A0A317WB45-F1
#
_cell.length_a   1.000
_cell.length_b   1.000
_cell.length_c   1.000
_cell.angle_alpha   90.00
_cell.angle_beta   90.00
_cell.angle_gamma   90.00
#
_symmetry.space_group_name_H-M   'P 1'
#
loop_
_entity.id
_entity.type
_entity.pdbx_description
1 polymer ?
#
loop_
_entity_poly.entity_id
_entity_poly.type
_entity_poly.pdbx_seq_one_letter_code
_entity_poly.pdbx_strand_id
1 'polypeptide(L)'
;MLFKNSAILLSASMLAMAAPTPKVNDVAARGEAYDGFVGFEYAKGLEDTKIAARDEAYDGFIGFEYAKSLEDSKVAARDEAYDGFVGFEYAKGLEDTKVAARDDAYDGFVGFEYAKGLEDSKLAARDEALDGFIGFEYAKGLEDTKVAARGEAYDGFVGFEYAKGLEEAERA
;
A
#
# COMPACT_ATOMS: atom_id res chain seq x y z
N MET A 1 -0.21 -31.30 -25.23
CA MET A 1 -0.74 -30.16 -24.47
C MET A 1 0.44 -29.53 -23.76
N LEU A 2 0.93 -28.40 -24.28
CA LEU A 2 2.01 -27.63 -23.67
C LEU A 2 1.44 -26.91 -22.45
N PHE A 3 1.92 -27.24 -21.25
CA PHE A 3 1.82 -26.34 -20.11
C PHE A 3 2.66 -25.12 -20.44
N LYS A 4 2.00 -24.00 -20.78
CA LYS A 4 2.66 -22.72 -20.98
C LYS A 4 3.07 -22.18 -19.61
N ASN A 5 4.33 -21.78 -19.55
CA ASN A 5 4.98 -21.10 -18.45
C ASN A 5 4.07 -20.04 -17.80
N SER A 6 3.65 -20.25 -16.56
CA SER A 6 3.29 -19.17 -15.64
C SER A 6 4.58 -18.42 -15.34
N ALA A 7 4.85 -17.36 -16.10
CA ALA A 7 5.95 -16.47 -15.82
C ALA A 7 5.50 -15.56 -14.68
N ILE A 8 5.96 -15.82 -13.45
CA ILE A 8 5.88 -14.83 -12.37
C ILE A 8 6.74 -13.65 -12.84
N LEU A 9 6.10 -12.61 -13.37
CA LEU A 9 6.74 -11.35 -13.72
C LEU A 9 6.96 -10.59 -12.42
N LEU A 10 8.15 -10.75 -11.83
CA LEU A 10 8.62 -9.84 -10.77
C LEU A 10 9.06 -8.53 -11.43
N SER A 11 8.22 -7.49 -11.42
CA SER A 11 8.72 -6.13 -11.58
C SER A 11 9.01 -5.53 -10.21
N ALA A 12 10.30 -5.36 -9.90
CA ALA A 12 10.72 -4.55 -8.77
C ALA A 12 10.58 -3.07 -9.16
N SER A 13 9.39 -2.51 -8.96
CA SER A 13 9.12 -1.09 -9.15
C SER A 13 9.71 -0.28 -7.97
N MET A 14 11.02 -0.06 -8.01
CA MET A 14 11.80 0.84 -7.15
C MET A 14 12.31 0.26 -5.83
N LEU A 15 13.64 0.18 -5.79
CA LEU A 15 14.42 -0.09 -4.59
C LEU A 15 15.35 1.10 -4.35
N ALA A 16 14.90 2.13 -3.63
CA ALA A 16 15.76 3.21 -3.17
C ALA A 16 16.57 2.76 -1.94
N MET A 17 17.64 1.98 -2.15
CA MET A 17 18.54 1.58 -1.05
C MET A 17 19.62 2.65 -0.80
N ALA A 18 19.56 3.25 0.39
CA ALA A 18 20.66 3.81 1.18
C ALA A 18 21.98 4.12 0.43
N ALA A 19 22.01 5.26 -0.26
CA ALA A 19 23.21 6.00 -0.66
C ALA A 19 22.85 7.50 -0.50
N PRO A 20 23.83 8.43 -0.36
CA PRO A 20 23.62 9.77 0.20
C PRO A 20 22.40 10.44 -0.42
N THR A 21 21.47 10.86 0.45
CA THR A 21 20.13 11.42 0.17
C THR A 21 20.06 12.02 -1.23
N PRO A 22 19.65 11.24 -2.25
CA PRO A 22 19.39 11.82 -3.53
C PRO A 22 18.13 12.67 -3.32
N LYS A 23 18.23 13.97 -3.60
CA LYS A 23 17.07 14.86 -3.76
C LYS A 23 16.31 14.41 -5.00
N VAL A 24 15.66 13.25 -4.93
CA VAL A 24 14.78 12.76 -5.98
C VAL A 24 13.44 13.41 -5.69
N ASN A 25 13.21 14.57 -6.28
CA ASN A 25 12.05 15.39 -5.89
C ASN A 25 10.71 14.70 -6.24
N ASP A 26 10.69 13.87 -7.28
CA ASP A 26 9.50 13.11 -7.68
C ASP A 26 9.91 11.78 -8.34
N VAL A 27 9.25 10.70 -7.96
CA VAL A 27 9.51 9.32 -8.35
C VAL A 27 8.20 8.72 -8.86
N ALA A 28 8.18 8.17 -10.09
CA ALA A 28 6.98 7.57 -10.66
C ALA A 28 7.23 6.18 -11.28
N ALA A 29 6.42 5.19 -10.95
CA ALA A 29 6.45 3.85 -11.57
C ALA A 29 5.08 3.42 -12.11
N ARG A 30 5.09 2.49 -13.07
CA ARG A 30 3.89 1.83 -13.57
C ARG A 30 4.22 0.42 -14.05
N GLY A 31 3.42 -0.55 -13.63
CA GLY A 31 3.48 -1.95 -14.02
C GLY A 31 2.15 -2.42 -14.60
N GLU A 32 2.22 -3.32 -15.57
CA GLU A 32 1.03 -3.94 -16.15
C GLU A 32 1.32 -5.40 -16.47
N ALA A 33 0.40 -6.30 -16.14
CA ALA A 33 0.47 -7.69 -16.55
C ALA A 33 -0.91 -8.30 -16.79
N TYR A 34 -0.92 -9.40 -17.54
CA TYR A 34 -2.16 -10.12 -17.84
C TYR A 34 -2.44 -11.26 -16.85
N ASP A 35 -1.40 -11.88 -16.31
CA ASP A 35 -1.51 -13.02 -15.38
C ASP A 35 -0.31 -12.97 -14.44
N GLY A 36 -0.56 -13.12 -13.14
CA GLY A 36 0.43 -13.27 -12.09
C GLY A 36 1.40 -12.10 -12.01
N PHE A 37 1.00 -11.04 -11.31
CA PHE A 37 1.83 -9.87 -11.06
C PHE A 37 2.17 -9.71 -9.60
N VAL A 38 3.42 -9.29 -9.34
CA VAL A 38 3.83 -8.88 -8.00
C VAL A 38 4.45 -7.49 -8.08
N GLY A 39 3.71 -6.51 -7.54
CA GLY A 39 4.14 -5.13 -7.39
C GLY A 39 4.88 -4.95 -6.06
N PHE A 40 5.96 -4.19 -6.09
CA PHE A 40 6.68 -3.81 -4.87
C PHE A 40 7.02 -2.33 -4.93
N GLU A 41 6.43 -1.56 -4.02
CA GLU A 41 6.73 -0.15 -3.82
C GLU A 41 7.49 0.02 -2.50
N TYR A 42 8.75 0.43 -2.59
CA TYR A 42 9.62 0.56 -1.41
C TYR A 42 10.23 1.96 -1.27
N ALA A 43 9.72 2.71 -0.29
CA ALA A 43 10.19 4.03 0.10
C ALA A 43 10.87 3.97 1.47
N LYS A 44 12.16 4.33 1.54
CA LYS A 44 12.91 4.31 2.81
C LYS A 44 13.94 5.42 2.94
N GLY A 45 13.91 6.14 4.06
CA GLY A 45 14.96 7.10 4.41
C GLY A 45 14.98 8.29 3.45
N LEU A 46 13.80 8.75 3.04
CA LEU A 46 13.63 9.85 2.10
C LEU A 46 13.11 11.07 2.85
N GLU A 47 13.52 12.24 2.37
CA GLU A 47 13.17 13.56 2.88
C GLU A 47 12.71 14.38 1.66
N ASP A 48 11.73 15.26 1.82
CA ASP A 48 11.26 16.16 0.76
C ASP A 48 10.88 15.47 -0.57
N THR A 49 10.38 14.23 -0.52
CA THR A 49 10.22 13.39 -1.71
C THR A 49 8.75 13.13 -2.03
N LYS A 50 8.39 13.10 -3.32
CA LYS A 50 7.12 12.52 -3.76
C LYS A 50 7.32 11.23 -4.53
N ILE A 51 6.47 10.25 -4.25
CA ILE A 51 6.48 8.93 -4.87
C ILE A 51 5.06 8.66 -5.34
N ALA A 52 4.94 8.21 -6.58
CA ALA A 52 3.70 7.76 -7.16
C ALA A 52 3.93 6.42 -7.87
N ALA A 53 3.09 5.44 -7.64
CA ALA A 53 3.12 4.23 -8.45
C ALA A 53 1.71 3.71 -8.69
N ARG A 54 1.62 2.88 -9.73
CA ARG A 54 0.36 2.36 -10.22
C ARG A 54 0.59 1.06 -10.95
N ASP A 55 0.08 -0.04 -10.42
CA ASP A 55 0.17 -1.32 -11.09
C ASP A 55 -1.22 -1.86 -11.47
N GLU A 56 -1.30 -2.56 -12.60
CA GLU A 56 -2.55 -3.16 -13.09
C GLU A 56 -2.30 -4.64 -13.45
N ALA A 57 -3.19 -5.53 -13.01
CA ALA A 57 -3.22 -6.92 -13.46
C ALA A 57 -4.62 -7.39 -13.82
N TYR A 58 -4.71 -8.35 -14.73
CA TYR A 58 -5.99 -8.97 -15.05
C TYR A 58 -6.29 -10.17 -14.13
N ASP A 59 -5.34 -11.08 -13.95
CA ASP A 59 -5.51 -12.26 -13.09
C ASP A 59 -4.33 -12.37 -12.11
N GLY A 60 -4.63 -12.41 -10.82
CA GLY A 60 -3.68 -12.58 -9.73
C GLY A 60 -2.70 -11.41 -9.56
N PHE A 61 -2.98 -10.56 -8.56
CA PHE A 61 -2.08 -9.49 -8.15
C PHE A 61 -1.67 -9.62 -6.68
N ILE A 62 -0.39 -9.39 -6.40
CA ILE A 62 0.09 -9.19 -5.04
C ILE A 62 0.85 -7.86 -4.96
N GLY A 63 0.30 -6.92 -4.20
CA GLY A 63 0.87 -5.60 -3.97
C GLY A 63 1.59 -5.54 -2.62
N PHE A 64 2.74 -4.88 -2.61
CA PHE A 64 3.46 -4.58 -1.38
C PHE A 64 3.87 -3.11 -1.36
N GLU A 65 3.26 -2.34 -0.47
CA GLU A 65 3.58 -0.95 -0.23
C GLU A 65 4.33 -0.80 1.09
N TYR A 66 5.55 -0.26 1.03
CA TYR A 66 6.40 -0.09 2.20
C TYR A 66 6.95 1.33 2.30
N ALA A 67 6.43 2.09 3.25
CA ALA A 67 6.93 3.41 3.63
C ALA A 67 7.62 3.34 5.00
N LYS A 68 8.89 3.72 5.07
CA LYS A 68 9.64 3.70 6.33
C LYS A 68 10.63 4.84 6.48
N SER A 69 10.64 5.47 7.66
CA SER A 69 11.62 6.52 7.97
C SER A 69 11.58 7.60 6.90
N LEU A 70 10.39 8.15 6.66
CA LEU A 70 10.16 9.24 5.73
C LEU A 70 9.86 10.51 6.51
N GLU A 71 10.35 11.63 6.01
CA GLU A 71 10.15 12.98 6.55
C GLU A 71 9.69 13.89 5.41
N ASP A 72 8.73 14.79 5.66
CA ASP A 72 8.23 15.78 4.68
C ASP A 72 7.85 15.19 3.30
N SER A 73 7.36 13.95 3.29
CA SER A 73 7.22 13.16 2.06
C SER A 73 5.76 12.87 1.69
N LYS A 74 5.55 12.50 0.43
CA LYS A 74 4.26 12.04 -0.08
C LYS A 74 4.42 10.74 -0.86
N VAL A 75 3.66 9.72 -0.50
CA VAL A 75 3.59 8.45 -1.21
C VAL A 75 2.16 8.24 -1.66
N ALA A 76 1.97 7.91 -2.93
CA ALA A 76 0.68 7.55 -3.49
C ALA A 76 0.82 6.29 -4.34
N ALA A 77 0.03 5.29 -4.03
CA ALA A 77 0.00 4.03 -4.73
C ALA A 77 -1.42 3.74 -5.20
N ARG A 78 -1.53 2.97 -6.29
CA ARG A 78 -2.83 2.53 -6.78
C ARG A 78 -2.68 1.24 -7.53
N ASP A 79 -3.22 0.17 -6.98
CA ASP A 79 -3.20 -1.11 -7.64
C ASP A 79 -4.60 -1.58 -8.04
N GLU A 80 -4.70 -2.17 -9.24
CA GLU A 80 -5.96 -2.63 -9.81
C GLU A 80 -5.81 -4.08 -10.27
N ALA A 81 -6.69 -4.97 -9.81
CA ALA A 81 -6.82 -6.33 -10.33
C ALA A 81 -8.25 -6.62 -10.78
N TYR A 82 -8.40 -7.48 -11.81
CA TYR A 82 -9.73 -8.00 -12.13
C TYR A 82 -10.05 -9.21 -11.24
N ASP A 83 -9.22 -10.26 -11.24
CA ASP A 83 -9.42 -11.46 -10.42
C ASP A 83 -8.27 -11.65 -9.43
N GLY A 84 -8.58 -11.77 -8.14
CA GLY A 84 -7.65 -12.10 -7.06
C GLY A 84 -6.62 -11.02 -6.77
N PHE A 85 -6.82 -10.28 -5.68
CA PHE A 85 -5.87 -9.29 -5.17
C PHE A 85 -5.45 -9.58 -3.73
N VAL A 86 -4.16 -9.44 -3.45
CA VAL A 86 -3.64 -9.38 -2.08
C VAL A 86 -2.76 -8.15 -1.89
N GLY A 87 -3.19 -7.24 -1.03
CA GLY A 87 -2.48 -6.00 -0.69
C GLY A 87 -1.82 -6.06 0.67
N PHE A 88 -0.61 -5.49 0.76
CA PHE A 88 0.10 -5.31 2.01
C PHE A 88 0.64 -3.90 2.12
N GLU A 89 0.06 -3.11 3.02
CA GLU A 89 0.52 -1.76 3.33
C GLU A 89 1.27 -1.71 4.64
N TYR A 90 2.47 -1.12 4.62
CA TYR A 90 3.30 -0.96 5.80
C TYR A 90 3.88 0.45 5.90
N ALA A 91 3.44 1.18 6.92
CA ALA A 91 3.93 2.49 7.29
C ALA A 91 4.63 2.46 8.66
N LYS A 92 5.90 2.90 8.71
CA LYS A 92 6.64 2.93 9.98
C LYS A 92 7.64 4.07 10.12
N GLY A 93 7.56 4.77 11.25
CA GLY A 93 8.53 5.85 11.56
C GLY A 93 8.39 6.96 10.54
N LEU A 94 7.18 7.50 10.37
CA LEU A 94 6.93 8.58 9.43
C LEU A 94 6.68 9.87 10.23
N GLU A 95 7.21 10.97 9.72
CA GLU A 95 7.09 12.33 10.28
C GLU A 95 6.65 13.26 9.15
N ASP A 96 5.66 14.13 9.41
CA ASP A 96 5.12 15.08 8.43
C ASP A 96 4.76 14.48 7.04
N THR A 97 4.43 13.17 7.02
CA THR A 97 4.33 12.39 5.78
C THR A 97 2.89 12.06 5.45
N LYS A 98 2.58 12.03 4.15
CA LYS A 98 1.28 11.56 3.64
C LYS A 98 1.48 10.29 2.82
N VAL A 99 0.76 9.24 3.18
CA VAL A 99 0.69 8.00 2.42
C VAL A 99 -0.76 7.76 2.04
N ALA A 100 -1.00 7.54 0.76
CA ALA A 100 -2.32 7.21 0.23
C ALA A 100 -2.20 5.97 -0.66
N ALA A 101 -2.97 4.95 -0.34
CA ALA A 101 -3.05 3.71 -1.07
C ALA A 101 -4.50 3.50 -1.53
N ARG A 102 -4.64 2.84 -2.67
CA ARG A 102 -5.96 2.48 -3.19
C ARG A 102 -5.84 1.22 -4.01
N ASP A 103 -6.47 0.17 -3.49
CA ASP A 103 -6.48 -1.11 -4.15
C ASP A 103 -7.90 -1.48 -4.57
N ASP A 104 -8.11 -1.74 -5.85
CA ASP A 104 -9.41 -2.13 -6.39
C ASP A 104 -9.32 -3.55 -7.00
N ALA A 105 -10.24 -4.45 -6.62
CA ALA A 105 -10.42 -5.77 -7.21
C ALA A 105 -11.86 -5.98 -7.70
N TYR A 106 -12.07 -6.76 -8.78
CA TYR A 106 -13.43 -7.18 -9.14
C TYR A 106 -13.84 -8.41 -8.30
N ASP A 107 -13.01 -9.45 -8.27
CA ASP A 107 -13.27 -10.69 -7.53
C ASP A 107 -12.12 -11.00 -6.57
N GLY A 108 -12.42 -11.18 -5.28
CA GLY A 108 -11.50 -11.59 -4.23
C GLY A 108 -10.43 -10.55 -3.88
N PHE A 109 -10.58 -9.93 -2.72
CA PHE A 109 -9.59 -9.02 -2.14
C PHE A 109 -9.18 -9.44 -0.73
N VAL A 110 -7.88 -9.41 -0.46
CA VAL A 110 -7.34 -9.51 0.91
C VAL A 110 -6.35 -8.39 1.18
N GLY A 111 -6.66 -7.51 2.12
CA GLY A 111 -5.81 -6.37 2.50
C GLY A 111 -5.24 -6.50 3.91
N PHE A 112 -3.99 -6.04 4.07
CA PHE A 112 -3.33 -5.96 5.36
C PHE A 112 -2.66 -4.60 5.52
N GLU A 113 -3.14 -3.81 6.49
CA GLU A 113 -2.58 -2.51 6.81
C GLU A 113 -1.84 -2.53 8.15
N TYR A 114 -0.63 -1.98 8.16
CA TYR A 114 0.17 -1.82 9.35
C TYR A 114 0.76 -0.41 9.46
N ALA A 115 0.38 0.29 10.53
CA ALA A 115 0.87 1.61 10.89
C ALA A 115 1.58 1.59 12.24
N LYS A 116 2.84 2.07 12.31
CA LYS A 116 3.56 2.17 13.58
C LYS A 116 4.53 3.33 13.72
N GLY A 117 4.42 4.07 14.82
CA GLY A 117 5.38 5.12 15.17
C GLY A 117 5.27 6.25 14.15
N LEU A 118 4.12 6.89 14.08
CA LEU A 118 3.84 7.98 13.15
C LEU A 118 3.58 9.25 13.94
N GLU A 119 4.10 10.36 13.45
CA GLU A 119 4.02 11.70 14.04
C GLU A 119 3.61 12.67 12.93
N ASP A 120 2.63 13.54 13.21
CA ASP A 120 2.11 14.56 12.27
C ASP A 120 1.75 14.05 10.87
N SER A 121 1.41 12.75 10.77
CA SER A 121 1.31 12.04 9.50
C SER A 121 -0.15 11.76 9.10
N LYS A 122 -0.35 11.42 7.82
CA LYS A 122 -1.64 10.99 7.31
C LYS A 122 -1.51 9.71 6.51
N LEU A 123 -2.30 8.71 6.89
CA LEU A 123 -2.51 7.48 6.15
C LEU A 123 -3.95 7.43 5.66
N ALA A 124 -4.11 7.13 4.38
CA ALA A 124 -5.40 6.88 3.77
C ALA A 124 -5.31 5.63 2.90
N ALA A 125 -6.00 4.57 3.31
CA ALA A 125 -6.13 3.34 2.54
C ALA A 125 -7.58 3.19 2.10
N ARG A 126 -7.78 2.74 0.85
CA ARG A 126 -9.11 2.47 0.32
C ARG A 126 -9.08 1.22 -0.53
N ASP A 127 -9.71 0.20 -0.01
CA ASP A 127 -9.77 -1.10 -0.64
C ASP A 127 -11.19 -1.42 -1.07
N GLU A 128 -11.39 -1.72 -2.34
CA GLU A 128 -12.71 -2.04 -2.89
C GLU A 128 -12.69 -3.38 -3.62
N ALA A 129 -13.64 -4.25 -3.30
CA ALA A 129 -13.95 -5.47 -4.05
C ALA A 129 -15.41 -5.45 -4.50
N LEU A 130 -15.76 -6.14 -5.59
CA LEU A 130 -17.18 -6.45 -5.83
C LEU A 130 -17.58 -7.73 -5.10
N ASP A 131 -16.77 -8.78 -5.19
CA ASP A 131 -17.02 -10.05 -4.49
C ASP A 131 -15.85 -10.40 -3.56
N GLY A 132 -16.15 -10.65 -2.29
CA GLY A 132 -15.22 -11.12 -1.27
C GLY A 132 -14.12 -10.13 -0.88
N PHE A 133 -14.27 -9.48 0.27
CA PHE A 133 -13.23 -8.67 0.90
C PHE A 133 -12.87 -9.21 2.28
N ILE A 134 -11.57 -9.32 2.55
CA ILE A 134 -11.02 -9.57 3.89
C ILE A 134 -9.95 -8.52 4.21
N GLY A 135 -10.19 -7.69 5.23
CA GLY A 135 -9.28 -6.64 5.67
C GLY A 135 -8.74 -6.88 7.08
N PHE A 136 -7.46 -6.54 7.29
CA PHE A 136 -6.80 -6.54 8.59
C PHE A 136 -6.04 -5.24 8.82
N GLU A 137 -6.38 -4.53 9.89
CA GLU A 137 -5.73 -3.27 10.23
C GLU A 137 -5.05 -3.33 11.59
N TYR A 138 -3.81 -2.84 11.63
CA TYR A 138 -3.03 -2.70 12.86
C TYR A 138 -2.41 -1.31 12.96
N ALA A 139 -2.72 -0.60 14.05
CA ALA A 139 -2.14 0.71 14.37
C ALA A 139 -1.48 0.72 15.75
N LYS A 140 -0.24 1.25 15.85
CA LYS A 140 0.42 1.41 17.14
C LYS A 140 1.37 2.61 17.26
N GLY A 141 1.22 3.40 18.32
CA GLY A 141 2.11 4.52 18.62
C GLY A 141 1.96 5.60 17.57
N LEU A 142 0.78 6.21 17.55
CA LEU A 142 0.43 7.29 16.63
C LEU A 142 0.25 8.57 17.46
N GLU A 143 0.94 9.63 17.06
CA GLU A 143 0.88 10.98 17.65
C GLU A 143 0.49 11.97 16.55
N ASP A 144 -0.52 12.82 16.81
CA ASP A 144 -1.03 13.82 15.84
C ASP A 144 -1.32 13.29 14.42
N THR A 145 -1.60 11.99 14.33
CA THR A 145 -1.68 11.25 13.07
C THR A 145 -3.11 10.94 12.72
N LYS A 146 -3.48 11.11 11.43
CA LYS A 146 -4.77 10.65 10.92
C LYS A 146 -4.61 9.35 10.16
N VAL A 147 -5.45 8.37 10.50
CA VAL A 147 -5.54 7.09 9.77
C VAL A 147 -6.97 6.91 9.32
N ALA A 148 -7.17 6.86 8.01
CA ALA A 148 -8.44 6.54 7.40
C ALA A 148 -8.25 5.25 6.58
N ALA A 149 -9.03 4.23 6.90
CA ALA A 149 -9.00 2.95 6.21
C ALA A 149 -10.44 2.58 5.87
N ARG A 150 -10.68 2.21 4.61
CA ARG A 150 -12.02 1.87 4.14
C ARG A 150 -11.94 0.68 3.22
N GLY A 151 -12.37 -0.46 3.74
CA GLY A 151 -12.69 -1.65 2.95
C GLY A 151 -14.16 -1.69 2.56
N GLU A 152 -14.48 -1.93 1.28
CA GLU A 152 -15.85 -2.17 0.82
C GLU A 152 -15.96 -3.42 -0.06
N ALA A 153 -17.03 -4.19 0.12
CA ALA A 153 -17.44 -5.24 -0.81
C ALA A 153 -18.94 -5.20 -1.07
N TYR A 154 -19.34 -5.54 -2.30
CA TYR A 154 -20.76 -5.71 -2.63
C TYR A 154 -21.31 -7.05 -2.10
N ASP A 155 -20.53 -8.12 -2.18
CA ASP A 155 -20.83 -9.41 -1.55
C ASP A 155 -19.63 -9.89 -0.71
N GLY A 156 -19.88 -10.42 0.49
CA GLY A 156 -18.86 -10.93 1.42
C GLY A 156 -17.85 -9.89 1.94
N PHE A 157 -18.00 -9.44 3.19
CA PHE A 157 -17.03 -8.57 3.87
C PHE A 157 -16.64 -9.14 5.24
N VAL A 158 -15.33 -9.21 5.51
CA VAL A 158 -14.78 -9.51 6.84
C VAL A 158 -13.66 -8.53 7.17
N GLY A 159 -13.77 -7.82 8.29
CA GLY A 159 -12.77 -6.87 8.76
C GLY A 159 -12.28 -7.18 10.17
N PHE A 160 -10.99 -7.01 10.41
CA PHE A 160 -10.37 -7.09 11.73
C PHE A 160 -9.51 -5.87 12.01
N GLU A 161 -9.63 -5.32 13.21
CA GLU A 161 -8.94 -4.08 13.56
C GLU A 161 -8.28 -4.19 14.93
N TYR A 162 -7.07 -3.63 15.04
CA TYR A 162 -6.37 -3.49 16.29
C TYR A 162 -5.65 -2.15 16.39
N ALA A 163 -5.92 -1.38 17.43
CA ALA A 163 -5.22 -0.12 17.71
C ALA A 163 -4.70 -0.06 19.15
N LYS A 164 -3.47 0.46 19.34
CA LYS A 164 -2.89 0.69 20.67
C LYS A 164 -1.94 1.89 20.73
N GLY A 165 -2.11 2.75 21.75
CA GLY A 165 -1.23 3.90 21.97
C GLY A 165 -1.46 4.96 20.90
N LEU A 166 -2.69 5.47 20.87
CA LEU A 166 -3.12 6.59 20.05
C LEU A 166 -3.13 7.83 20.96
N GLU A 167 -2.34 8.84 20.63
CA GLU A 167 -2.30 10.14 21.30
C GLU A 167 -2.66 11.19 20.24
N GLU A 168 -3.77 11.89 20.43
CA GLU A 168 -4.35 12.86 19.47
C GLU A 168 -4.63 12.33 18.04
N ALA A 169 -4.48 11.02 17.82
CA ALA A 169 -4.77 10.41 16.53
C ALA A 169 -6.28 10.30 16.24
N GLU A 170 -6.70 10.76 15.08
CA GLU A 170 -8.09 10.72 14.61
C GLU A 170 -8.26 9.60 13.58
N ARG A 171 -9.22 8.70 13.83
CA ARG A 171 -9.63 7.67 12.87
C ARG A 171 -10.94 8.11 12.21
N ALA A 172 -10.97 8.10 10.87
CA ALA A 172 -12.10 8.54 10.06
C ALA A 172 -12.75 7.38 9.31
#